data_AF-A0A7J7BZH7-F1
#
_entry.id   AF-A0A7J7BZH7-F1
#
_cell.length_a   1.000
_cell.length_b   1.000
_cell.length_c   1.000
_cell.angle_alpha   90.00
_cell.angle_beta   90.00
_cell.angle_gamma   90.00
#
_symmetry.space_group_name_H-M   'P 1'
#
loop_
_entity.id
_entity.type
_entity.pdbx_description
1 polymer ?
#
loop_
_entity_poly.entity_id
_entity_poly.type
_entity_poly.pdbx_seq_one_letter_code
_entity_poly.pdbx_strand_id
1 'polypeptide(L)'
;MSTESPNSVQKVVVHLRATGDAPILKQAKFKIAGTEKFAKVIDFLLRQLHRETLFVYVNSAFSPNPDELVIDLYNNFGFDGKLVVNYACSMAWG
;
A
#
# COMPACT_ATOMS: atom_id res chain seq x y z
N MET A 1 -20.48 -25.97 4.08
CA MET A 1 -20.07 -24.78 4.85
C MET A 1 -18.60 -24.95 5.18
N SER A 2 -17.73 -24.19 4.55
CA SER A 2 -16.28 -24.28 4.80
C SER A 2 -15.98 -23.68 6.15
N THR A 3 -15.40 -24.47 7.04
CA THR A 3 -14.96 -24.09 8.38
C THR A 3 -13.79 -23.13 8.25
N GLU A 4 -14.02 -21.83 8.39
CA GLU A 4 -12.94 -20.83 8.51
C GLU A 4 -12.47 -20.80 9.97
N SER A 5 -11.24 -21.23 10.20
CA SER A 5 -10.58 -21.23 11.50
C SER A 5 -10.46 -19.78 12.02
N PRO A 6 -10.81 -19.49 13.28
CA PRO A 6 -10.98 -18.11 13.77
C PRO A 6 -9.67 -17.34 14.05
N ASN A 7 -8.54 -17.63 13.39
CA ASN A 7 -7.27 -16.98 13.75
C ASN A 7 -6.24 -16.74 12.63
N SER A 8 -6.65 -16.76 11.36
CA SER A 8 -5.77 -16.33 10.27
C SER A 8 -5.96 -14.84 10.00
N VAL A 9 -5.06 -14.00 10.50
CA VAL A 9 -5.00 -12.57 10.15
C VAL A 9 -4.97 -12.45 8.62
N GLN A 10 -6.05 -11.92 8.04
CA GLN A 10 -6.20 -11.80 6.60
C GLN A 10 -5.08 -10.93 6.05
N LYS A 11 -4.28 -11.48 5.13
CA LYS A 11 -3.15 -10.76 4.53
C LYS A 11 -3.59 -10.13 3.21
N VAL A 12 -3.19 -8.88 3.02
CA VAL A 12 -3.40 -8.13 1.78
C VAL A 12 -2.13 -8.16 0.95
N VAL A 13 -2.25 -8.40 -0.35
CA VAL A 13 -1.15 -8.22 -1.31
C VAL A 13 -1.09 -6.74 -1.70
N VAL A 14 0.04 -6.09 -1.44
CA VAL A 14 0.29 -4.70 -1.85
C VAL A 14 1.23 -4.71 -3.04
N HIS A 15 0.89 -3.94 -4.08
CA HIS A 15 1.72 -3.73 -5.27
C HIS A 15 2.09 -2.26 -5.39
N LEU A 16 3.37 -1.97 -5.14
CA LEU A 16 3.98 -0.66 -5.19
C LEU A 16 4.33 -0.29 -6.64
N ARG A 17 4.01 0.94 -7.07
CA ARG A 17 4.42 1.46 -8.38
C ARG A 17 5.08 2.81 -8.26
N ALA A 18 6.30 2.92 -8.76
CA ALA A 18 6.96 4.21 -8.92
C ALA A 18 6.19 5.06 -9.95
N THR A 19 6.07 6.35 -9.67
CA THR A 19 5.48 7.33 -10.58
C THR A 19 6.45 8.49 -10.77
N GLY A 20 6.50 9.03 -11.99
CA GLY A 20 7.38 10.13 -12.35
C GLY A 20 8.85 9.72 -12.26
N ASP A 21 9.63 10.50 -11.53
CA ASP A 21 11.08 10.34 -11.33
C ASP A 21 11.43 9.50 -10.08
N ALA A 22 10.43 8.89 -9.41
CA ALA A 22 10.69 8.09 -8.22
C ALA A 22 11.48 6.80 -8.54
N PRO A 23 12.44 6.39 -7.68
CA PRO A 23 13.21 5.17 -7.90
C PRO A 23 12.33 3.91 -7.88
N ILE A 24 12.57 2.97 -8.80
CA ILE A 24 11.83 1.71 -8.89
C ILE A 24 12.40 0.71 -7.87
N LEU A 25 11.54 0.16 -7.01
CA LEU A 25 11.92 -0.91 -6.09
C LEU A 25 12.18 -2.23 -6.82
N LYS A 26 13.23 -2.95 -6.42
CA LYS A 26 13.53 -4.30 -6.93
C LYS A 26 12.39 -5.29 -6.62
N GLN A 27 11.82 -5.20 -5.41
CA GLN A 27 10.66 -6.00 -5.01
C GLN A 27 9.46 -5.08 -4.74
N ALA A 28 8.62 -4.94 -5.76
CA ALA A 28 7.45 -4.07 -5.73
C ALA A 28 6.19 -4.71 -5.14
N LYS A 29 6.19 -6.03 -4.86
CA LYS A 29 5.04 -6.75 -4.33
C LYS A 29 5.38 -7.42 -3.01
N PHE A 30 4.51 -7.26 -2.02
CA PHE A 30 4.63 -7.91 -0.73
C PHE A 30 3.26 -8.18 -0.11
N LYS A 31 3.24 -8.98 0.96
CA LYS A 31 2.04 -9.24 1.76
C LYS A 31 2.16 -8.56 3.11
N ILE A 32 1.09 -7.92 3.57
CA ILE A 32 0.98 -7.29 4.88
C ILE A 32 -0.28 -7.78 5.58
N ALA A 33 -0.26 -7.83 6.91
CA ALA A 33 -1.46 -8.11 7.69
C ALA A 33 -2.49 -6.99 7.45
N GLY A 34 -3.73 -7.37 7.19
CA GLY A 34 -4.82 -6.43 6.91
C GLY A 34 -5.15 -5.51 8.09
N THR A 35 -4.83 -5.95 9.31
CA THR A 35 -4.97 -5.20 10.56
C THR A 35 -3.88 -4.14 10.76
N GLU A 36 -2.88 -4.06 9.89
CA GLU A 36 -1.86 -3.01 9.94
C GLU A 36 -2.41 -1.72 9.35
N LYS A 37 -1.91 -0.60 9.89
CA LYS A 37 -2.22 0.74 9.37
C LYS A 37 -1.45 1.03 8.08
N PHE A 38 -2.03 1.87 7.23
CA PHE A 38 -1.39 2.30 6.00
C PHE A 38 -0.06 3.05 6.23
N ALA A 39 0.09 3.73 7.38
CA ALA A 39 1.35 4.33 7.82
C ALA A 39 2.54 3.36 7.72
N LYS A 40 2.34 2.06 7.98
CA LYS A 40 3.40 1.04 7.87
C LYS A 40 3.89 0.84 6.43
N VAL A 41 3.00 1.00 5.44
CA VAL A 41 3.35 0.97 4.01
C VAL A 41 4.17 2.20 3.63
N ILE A 42 3.79 3.37 4.15
CA ILE A 42 4.51 4.63 3.94
C ILE A 42 5.93 4.54 4.55
N ASP A 43 6.05 4.12 5.80
CA ASP A 43 7.34 3.95 6.48
C ASP A 43 8.25 2.95 5.76
N PHE A 44 7.67 1.86 5.25
CA PHE A 44 8.41 0.89 4.44
C PHE A 44 8.99 1.55 3.19
N LEU A 45 8.20 2.31 2.44
CA LEU A 45 8.65 3.02 1.24
C LEU A 45 9.75 4.04 1.56
N LEU A 46 9.59 4.85 2.60
CA LEU A 46 10.58 5.85 3.03
C LEU A 46 11.93 5.19 3.35
N ARG A 47 11.92 4.07 4.08
CA ARG A 47 13.14 3.31 4.42
C ARG A 47 13.78 2.67 3.19
N GLN A 48 13.00 2.06 2.31
CA GLN A 48 13.54 1.41 1.11
C GLN A 48 14.14 2.43 0.13
N LEU A 49 13.56 3.62 0.05
CA LEU A 49 14.00 4.68 -0.86
C LEU A 49 15.01 5.65 -0.23
N HIS A 50 15.32 5.49 1.07
CA HIS A 50 16.18 6.40 1.85
C HIS A 50 15.71 7.87 1.75
N ARG A 51 14.41 8.09 1.96
CA ARG A 51 13.79 9.43 1.88
C ARG A 51 13.08 9.79 3.19
N GLU A 52 12.98 11.09 3.44
CA GLU A 52 12.21 11.65 4.57
C GLU A 52 10.77 11.96 4.17
N THR A 53 10.52 12.28 2.90
CA THR A 53 9.21 12.62 2.36
C THR A 53 8.92 11.87 1.07
N LEU A 54 7.64 11.49 0.91
CA LEU A 54 7.14 10.77 -0.25
C LEU A 54 5.64 11.01 -0.41
N PHE A 55 5.18 11.19 -1.63
CA PHE A 55 3.75 11.23 -1.95
C PHE A 55 3.29 9.80 -2.25
N VAL A 56 2.21 9.36 -1.62
CA VAL A 56 1.69 8.00 -1.74
C VAL A 56 0.21 8.03 -2.08
N TYR A 57 -0.21 7.23 -3.04
CA TYR A 57 -1.55 7.27 -3.61
C TYR A 57 -2.14 5.88 -3.80
N VAL A 58 -3.44 5.74 -3.56
CA VAL A 58 -4.22 4.54 -3.93
C VAL A 58 -4.99 4.83 -5.21
N ASN A 59 -5.04 3.85 -6.12
CA ASN A 59 -5.73 3.92 -7.41
C ASN A 59 -5.38 5.13 -8.30
N SER A 60 -4.20 5.73 -8.08
CA SER A 60 -3.73 6.89 -8.86
C SER A 60 -4.69 8.09 -8.76
N ALA A 61 -5.31 8.26 -7.59
CA ALA A 61 -6.33 9.28 -7.38
C ALA A 61 -6.09 10.09 -6.10
N PHE A 62 -5.99 9.43 -4.94
CA PHE A 62 -5.96 10.11 -3.64
C PHE A 62 -4.89 9.53 -2.71
N SER A 63 -4.47 10.33 -1.73
CA SER A 63 -3.62 9.88 -0.62
C SER A 63 -4.51 9.44 0.55
N PRO A 64 -4.53 8.15 0.94
CA PRO A 64 -5.35 7.68 2.05
C PRO A 64 -4.86 8.22 3.40
N ASN A 65 -5.72 8.21 4.42
CA ASN A 65 -5.30 8.56 5.78
C ASN A 65 -4.33 7.48 6.31
N PRO A 66 -3.15 7.85 6.86
CA PRO A 66 -2.17 6.90 7.40
C PRO A 66 -2.73 5.96 8.48
N ASP A 67 -3.79 6.36 9.19
CA ASP A 67 -4.43 5.57 10.24
C ASP A 67 -5.43 4.54 9.72
N GLU A 68 -5.80 4.57 8.43
CA GLU A 68 -6.69 3.56 7.84
C GLU A 68 -6.03 2.18 7.82
N LEU A 69 -6.83 1.14 8.01
CA LEU A 69 -6.36 -0.23 7.90
C LEU A 69 -6.16 -0.62 6.44
N VAL A 70 -5.10 -1.38 6.18
CA VAL A 70 -4.80 -1.85 4.82
C VAL A 70 -5.91 -2.73 4.27
N ILE A 71 -6.63 -3.48 5.13
CA ILE A 71 -7.77 -4.30 4.70
C ILE A 71 -8.94 -3.45 4.22
N ASP A 72 -9.22 -2.31 4.86
CA ASP A 72 -10.32 -1.43 4.47
C ASP A 72 -10.02 -0.77 3.12
N LEU A 73 -8.77 -0.31 2.94
CA LEU A 73 -8.30 0.19 1.65
C LEU A 73 -8.39 -0.87 0.56
N TYR A 74 -8.03 -2.11 0.86
CA TYR A 74 -8.14 -3.21 -0.09
C TYR A 74 -9.59 -3.54 -0.44
N ASN A 75 -10.49 -3.59 0.54
CA ASN A 75 -11.90 -3.90 0.30
C ASN A 75 -12.58 -2.83 -0.56
N ASN A 76 -12.21 -1.57 -0.38
CA ASN A 76 -12.80 -0.45 -1.11
C ASN A 76 -12.15 -0.19 -2.48
N PHE A 77 -10.84 -0.42 -2.61
CA PHE A 77 -10.05 0.03 -3.75
C PHE A 77 -9.18 -1.05 -4.40
N GLY A 78 -9.14 -2.25 -3.83
CA GLY A 78 -8.38 -3.38 -4.36
C GLY A 78 -8.91 -3.85 -5.71
N PHE A 79 -8.00 -4.30 -6.56
CA PHE A 79 -8.31 -4.81 -7.89
C PHE A 79 -7.36 -5.95 -8.23
N ASP A 80 -7.86 -7.01 -8.86
CA ASP A 80 -7.03 -8.16 -9.28
C ASP A 80 -6.23 -8.77 -8.10
N GLY A 81 -6.91 -8.95 -6.96
CA GLY A 81 -6.36 -9.60 -5.76
C GLY A 81 -5.25 -8.82 -5.04
N LYS A 82 -5.08 -7.52 -5.33
CA LYS A 82 -4.06 -6.66 -4.72
C LYS A 82 -4.54 -5.23 -4.50
N LEU A 83 -3.92 -4.54 -3.56
CA LEU A 83 -4.01 -3.09 -3.41
C LEU A 83 -2.85 -2.45 -4.17
N VAL A 84 -3.15 -1.59 -5.15
CA VAL A 84 -2.12 -0.85 -5.90
C VAL A 84 -1.84 0.48 -5.19
N VAL A 85 -0.58 0.68 -4.84
CA VAL A 85 -0.09 1.89 -4.17
C VAL A 85 0.97 2.53 -5.06
N ASN A 86 0.68 3.71 -5.58
CA ASN A 86 1.64 4.49 -6.36
C ASN A 86 2.42 5.42 -5.43
N TYR A 87 3.70 5.63 -5.70
CA TYR A 87 4.53 6.56 -4.94
C TYR A 87 5.34 7.49 -5.85
N ALA A 88 5.53 8.73 -5.41
CA ALA A 88 6.17 9.79 -6.18
C ALA A 88 7.03 10.71 -5.29
N CYS A 89 8.07 11.32 -5.88
CA CYS A 89 8.92 12.31 -5.20
C CYS A 89 8.33 13.72 -5.20
N SER A 90 7.36 13.97 -6.08
CA SER A 90 6.58 15.19 -6.20
C SER A 90 5.09 14.85 -6.29
N MET A 91 4.22 15.84 -6.07
CA MET A 91 2.78 15.64 -6.15
C MET A 91 2.39 15.22 -7.57
N ALA A 92 1.76 14.04 -7.69
CA ALA A 92 1.41 13.45 -8.99
C ALA A 92 -0.11 13.42 -9.24
N TRP A 93 -0.90 13.37 -8.17
CA TRP A 93 -2.36 13.39 -8.19
C TRP A 93 -2.89 14.25 -7.04
N GLY A 94 -4.11 14.76 -7.21
CA GLY A 94 -4.84 15.62 -6.28
C GLY A 94 -6.29 15.76 -6.72
#